data_AF-C9ZB07-F1
#
_entry.id   AF-C9ZB07-F1
#
_cell.length_a   1.000
_cell.length_b   1.000
_cell.length_c   1.000
_cell.angle_alpha   90.00
_cell.angle_beta   90.00
_cell.angle_gamma   90.00
#
_symmetry.space_group_name_H-M   'P 1'
#
loop_
_entity.id
_entity.type
_entity.pdbx_description
1 polymer ?
#
loop_
_entity_poly.entity_id
_entity_poly.type
_entity_poly.pdbx_seq_one_letter_code
_entity_poly.pdbx_strand_id
1 'polypeptide(L)' 'MAVIPGATEPKVKAVVLFGNPIRGFPTYRQVTGTYQARTLDDCATGDPICGGGTDSAAHGAYSQPQHNDSAAEFIAARM' A
#
# COMPACT_ATOMS: atom_id res chain seq x y z
N MET A 1 6.35 19.85 -6.94
CA MET A 1 6.34 18.40 -6.68
C MET A 1 7.17 18.17 -5.43
N ALA A 2 6.56 17.67 -4.36
CA ALA A 2 7.31 17.32 -3.14
C ALA A 2 7.99 15.98 -3.37
N VAL A 3 9.27 15.88 -3.01
CA VAL A 3 10.05 14.65 -3.04
C VAL A 3 10.68 14.44 -1.68
N ILE A 4 10.81 13.19 -1.25
CA ILE A 4 11.55 12.88 -0.02
C ILE A 4 13.01 13.27 -0.24
N PRO A 5 13.62 14.12 0.62
CA PRO A 5 15.02 14.50 0.48
C PRO A 5 15.93 13.28 0.48
N GLY A 6 17.02 13.31 -0.29
CA GLY A 6 17.95 12.17 -0.40
C GLY A 6 18.52 11.70 0.95
N ALA A 7 18.73 12.62 1.90
CA ALA A 7 19.16 12.25 3.25
C ALA A 7 18.08 11.54 4.09
N THR A 8 16.82 11.60 3.67
CA THR A 8 15.66 10.99 4.35
C THR A 8 15.20 9.71 3.66
N GLU A 9 15.38 9.58 2.35
CA GLU A 9 14.98 8.39 1.58
C GLU A 9 15.45 7.06 2.22
N PRO A 10 16.73 6.90 2.60
CA PRO A 10 17.21 5.62 3.15
C PRO A 10 16.60 5.26 4.51
N LYS A 11 15.96 6.24 5.17
CA LYS A 11 15.29 6.06 6.47
C LYS A 11 13.90 5.45 6.33
N VAL A 12 13.27 5.53 5.16
CA VAL A 12 11.97 4.90 4.90
C VAL A 12 12.20 3.42 4.62
N LYS A 13 11.95 2.57 5.61
CA LYS A 13 12.19 1.12 5.51
C LYS A 13 11.04 0.34 4.91
N ALA A 14 9.81 0.80 5.13
CA ALA A 14 8.59 0.17 4.64
C ALA A 14 7.57 1.24 4.23
N VAL A 15 6.79 0.92 3.21
CA VAL A 15 5.60 1.66 2.78
C VAL A 15 4.46 0.66 2.76
N VAL A 16 3.36 0.95 3.44
CA VAL A 16 2.15 0.13 3.39
C VAL A 16 1.04 0.98 2.82
N LEU A 17 0.37 0.46 1.79
CA LEU A 17 -0.77 1.08 1.16
C LEU A 17 -1.99 0.18 1.36
N PHE A 18 -3.08 0.77 1.82
CA PHE A 18 -4.37 0.13 1.95
C PHE A 18 -5.34 0.77 0.98
N GLY A 19 -6.00 -0.04 0.15
CA GLY A 19 -7.03 0.47 -0.76
C GLY A 19 -6.48 1.42 -1.81
N ASN A 20 -5.25 1.18 -2.28
CA ASN A 20 -4.53 2.09 -3.18
C ASN A 20 -5.29 2.31 -4.51
N PRO A 21 -5.85 3.52 -4.77
CA PRO A 21 -6.57 3.80 -6.01
C PRO A 21 -5.65 3.77 -7.24
N ILE A 22 -4.32 3.88 -7.03
CA ILE A 22 -3.37 3.91 -8.13
C ILE A 22 -3.46 2.62 -8.94
N ARG A 23 -3.80 1.47 -8.34
CA ARG A 23 -3.99 0.18 -9.04
C ARG A 23 -4.99 0.26 -10.20
N GLY A 24 -5.95 1.18 -10.13
CA GLY A 24 -6.95 1.43 -11.16
C GLY A 24 -6.49 2.31 -12.32
N PHE A 25 -5.33 2.98 -12.25
CA PHE A 25 -4.86 3.82 -13.34
C PHE A 25 -4.17 3.01 -14.44
N PRO A 26 -4.30 3.41 -15.72
CA PRO A 26 -3.67 2.70 -16.84
C PRO A 26 -2.14 2.73 -16.79
N THR A 27 -1.58 3.86 -16.36
CA THR A 27 -0.13 4.16 -16.45
C THR A 27 0.65 3.73 -15.21
N TYR A 28 0.00 3.73 -14.05
CA TYR A 28 0.61 3.40 -12.77
C TYR A 28 -0.28 2.37 -12.12
N ARG A 29 0.26 1.22 -11.72
CA ARG A 29 -0.51 0.18 -11.01
C ARG A 29 0.10 -0.25 -9.69
N GLN A 30 1.27 0.30 -9.38
CA GLN A 30 2.08 -0.04 -8.22
C GLN A 30 3.08 1.08 -7.97
N VAL A 31 3.62 1.13 -6.76
CA VAL A 31 4.80 1.96 -6.46
C VAL A 31 6.00 1.43 -7.24
N THR A 32 6.73 2.31 -7.91
CA THR A 32 7.91 1.97 -8.72
C THR A 32 9.18 2.62 -8.17
N GLY A 33 10.34 2.18 -8.66
CA GLY A 33 11.63 2.78 -8.32
C GLY A 33 12.05 2.49 -6.88
N THR A 34 12.60 3.50 -6.20
CA THR A 34 13.32 3.36 -4.92
C THR A 34 12.55 2.61 -3.82
N TYR A 35 11.22 2.76 -3.76
CA TYR A 35 10.39 2.16 -2.72
C TYR A 35 9.69 0.86 -3.14
N GLN A 36 9.84 0.41 -4.40
CA GLN A 36 9.09 -0.75 -4.92
C GLN A 36 9.30 -2.00 -4.04
N ALA A 37 10.55 -2.35 -3.73
CA ALA A 37 10.86 -3.50 -2.87
C ALA A 37 10.49 -3.30 -1.38
N ARG A 38 10.19 -2.06 -0.99
CA ARG A 38 9.79 -1.66 0.37
C ARG A 38 8.29 -1.49 0.51
N THR A 39 7.50 -1.78 -0.53
CA THR A 39 6.06 -1.52 -0.54
C THR A 39 5.26 -2.81 -0.35
N LEU A 40 4.32 -2.78 0.59
CA LEU A 40 3.16 -3.67 0.63
C LEU A 40 1.96 -2.90 0.10
N ASP A 41 1.35 -3.38 -0.98
CA ASP A 41 0.15 -2.79 -1.59
C ASP A 41 -1.02 -3.75 -1.37
N ASP A 42 -1.76 -3.52 -0.29
CA ASP A 42 -2.84 -4.37 0.18
C ASP A 42 -4.20 -3.93 -0.40
N CYS A 43 -4.87 -4.88 -1.03
CA CYS A 43 -6.16 -4.69 -1.67
C CYS A 43 -7.15 -5.77 -1.20
N ALA A 44 -8.13 -5.35 -0.40
CA ALA A 44 -9.18 -6.24 0.07
C ALA A 44 -9.98 -6.78 -1.12
N THR A 45 -10.36 -8.05 -1.06
CA THR A 45 -11.19 -8.65 -2.11
C THR A 45 -12.54 -7.95 -2.15
N GLY A 46 -12.95 -7.48 -3.33
CA GLY A 46 -14.20 -6.74 -3.52
C GLY A 46 -14.09 -5.23 -3.37
N ASP A 47 -12.94 -4.69 -2.96
CA ASP A 47 -12.72 -3.25 -2.84
C ASP A 47 -12.90 -2.55 -4.21
N PRO A 48 -13.85 -1.60 -4.34
CA PRO A 48 -14.11 -0.89 -5.58
C PRO A 48 -12.98 0.07 -5.98
N ILE A 49 -12.19 0.54 -5.03
CA ILE A 49 -11.15 1.56 -5.24
C ILE A 49 -9.88 0.94 -5.81
N CYS A 50 -9.40 -0.15 -5.22
CA CYS A 50 -8.11 -0.76 -5.61
C CYS A 50 -8.26 -1.99 -6.50
N GLY A 51 -9.43 -2.63 -6.54
CA GLY A 51 -9.63 -3.94 -7.18
C GLY A 51 -10.77 -3.98 -8.21
N GLY A 52 -11.50 -2.88 -8.40
CA GLY A 52 -12.63 -2.82 -9.33
C GLY A 52 -13.85 -3.64 -8.89
N GLY A 53 -13.97 -3.95 -7.60
CA GLY A 53 -15.15 -4.57 -7.03
C GLY A 53 -16.30 -3.58 -6.81
N THR A 54 -17.28 -3.96 -5.98
CA THR A 54 -18.45 -3.13 -5.65
C THR A 54 -18.72 -3.05 -4.14
N ASP A 55 -17.88 -3.69 -3.32
CA ASP A 55 -18.07 -3.77 -1.88
C ASP A 55 -17.37 -2.61 -1.17
N SER A 56 -18.16 -1.58 -0.82
CA SER A 56 -17.64 -0.42 -0.08
C SER A 56 -17.22 -0.77 1.35
N ALA A 57 -17.77 -1.84 1.94
CA ALA A 57 -17.35 -2.30 3.26
C ALA A 57 -15.95 -2.91 3.21
N ALA A 58 -15.59 -3.60 2.13
CA ALA A 58 -14.23 -4.08 1.91
C ALA A 58 -13.20 -2.95 1.92
N HIS A 59 -13.52 -1.79 1.34
CA HIS A 59 -12.64 -0.60 1.39
C HIS A 59 -12.45 -0.03 2.81
N GLY A 60 -13.48 -0.18 3.67
CA GLY A 60 -13.42 0.24 5.08
C GLY A 60 -12.78 -0.78 6.02
N ALA A 61 -12.43 -1.97 5.52
CA ALA A 61 -12.09 -3.12 6.36
C ALA A 61 -10.60 -3.25 6.72
N TYR A 62 -9.72 -2.36 6.27
CA TYR A 62 -8.26 -2.47 6.48
C TYR A 62 -7.78 -2.38 7.93
N SER A 63 -8.65 -2.00 8.86
CA SER A 63 -8.38 -2.07 10.30
C SER A 63 -8.53 -3.48 10.89
N GLN A 64 -9.11 -4.42 10.13
CA GLN A 64 -9.33 -5.79 10.59
C GLN A 64 -8.03 -6.60 10.62
N PRO A 65 -7.91 -7.61 11.53
CA PRO A 65 -6.73 -8.45 11.75
C PRO A 65 -6.00 -8.89 10.47
N GLN A 66 -6.73 -9.37 9.47
CA GLN A 66 -6.11 -9.90 8.26
C GLN A 66 -5.30 -8.87 7.46
N HIS A 67 -5.57 -7.57 7.62
CA HIS A 67 -4.91 -6.47 6.92
C HIS A 67 -3.86 -5.78 7.81
N ASN A 68 -4.25 -5.41 9.03
CA ASN A 68 -3.36 -4.68 9.93
C ASN A 68 -2.23 -5.58 10.47
N ASP A 69 -2.48 -6.86 10.76
CA ASP A 69 -1.44 -7.77 11.24
C ASP A 69 -0.45 -8.07 10.11
N SER A 70 -0.94 -8.31 8.89
CA SER A 70 -0.08 -8.47 7.70
C SER A 70 0.82 -7.26 7.46
N ALA A 71 0.26 -6.05 7.61
CA ALA A 71 1.03 -4.81 7.53
C ALA A 71 2.06 -4.68 8.65
N ALA A 72 1.70 -5.01 9.89
CA ALA A 72 2.60 -4.97 11.03
C ALA A 72 3.78 -5.95 10.86
N GLU A 73 3.50 -7.18 10.43
CA GLU A 73 4.52 -8.19 10.11
C GLU A 73 5.46 -7.71 9.00
N PHE A 74 4.92 -7.13 7.92
CA PHE A 74 5.70 -6.59 6.82
C PHE A 74 6.65 -5.47 7.26
N ILE A 75 6.18 -4.58 8.13
CA ILE A 75 6.96 -3.47 8.70
C ILE A 75 8.04 -4.03 9.63
N ALA A 76 7.68 -4.95 10.53
CA ALA A 76 8.61 -5.55 11.48
C ALA A 76 9.78 -6.26 10.78
N ALA A 77 9.51 -6.94 9.65
CA ALA A 77 10.53 -7.61 8.84
C ALA A 77 11.53 -6.66 8.13
N ARG A 78 11.34 -5.33 8.24
CA ARG A 78 12.16 -4.29 7.57
C ARG A 78 12.83 -3.32 8.54
N MET A 79 12.66 -3.53 9.85
CA MET A 79 13.35 -2.73 10.88
C MET A 79 14.82 -3.11 11.03
#